data_AF-A0A7V2RTU6-F1
#
_entry.id   AF-A0A7V2RTU6-F1
#
_cell.length_a   1.000
_cell.length_b   1.000
_cell.length_c   1.000
_cell.angle_alpha   90.00
_cell.angle_beta   90.00
_cell.angle_gamma   90.00
#
_symmetry.space_group_name_H-M   'P 1'
#
loop_
_entity.id
_entity.type
_entity.pdbx_description
1 polymer ?
#
loop_
_entity_poly.entity_id
_entity_poly.type
_entity_poly.pdbx_seq_one_letter_code
_entity_poly.pdbx_strand_id
1 'polypeptide(L)' 'MMERAYLYPVVGDRSSPREWIERGATTVVERAIGLTEDILRRHRPRYIERRIDEEIRRHLPIRLPPVDAGGE' A
#
# COMPACT_ATOMS: atom_id res chain seq x y z
N MET A 1 -9.73 26.97 -23.94
CA MET A 1 -8.41 26.78 -23.30
C MET A 1 -8.46 25.43 -22.60
N MET A 2 -7.52 24.53 -22.87
CA MET A 2 -7.50 23.19 -22.26
C MET A 2 -7.08 23.29 -20.80
N GLU A 3 -7.98 22.95 -19.87
CA GLU A 3 -7.61 22.68 -18.49
C GLU A 3 -6.93 21.31 -18.44
N ARG A 4 -5.65 21.29 -18.04
CA ARG A 4 -4.87 20.06 -17.88
C ARG A 4 -5.48 19.27 -16.72
N ALA A 5 -5.67 17.96 -16.90
CA ALA A 5 -6.24 17.07 -15.90
C ALA A 5 -5.60 17.32 -14.53
N TYR A 6 -6.41 17.77 -13.56
CA TYR A 6 -5.98 17.95 -12.19
C TYR A 6 -5.61 16.57 -11.62
N LEU A 7 -4.33 16.23 -11.64
CA LEU A 7 -3.84 15.00 -11.03
C LEU A 7 -3.83 15.19 -9.52
N TYR A 8 -4.69 14.42 -8.83
CA TYR A 8 -4.70 14.37 -7.38
C TYR A 8 -3.58 13.47 -6.88
N PRO A 9 -2.77 13.93 -5.91
CA PRO A 9 -1.72 13.10 -5.35
C PRO A 9 -2.36 11.97 -4.53
N VAL A 10 -1.90 10.73 -4.76
CA VAL A 10 -2.39 9.56 -4.03
C VAL A 10 -2.09 9.66 -2.53
N VAL A 11 -0.94 10.24 -2.17
CA VAL A 11 -0.47 10.31 -0.77
C VAL A 11 -0.65 11.70 -0.16
N GLY A 12 -0.50 12.79 -0.93
CA GLY A 12 -0.50 14.15 -0.40
C GLY A 12 -1.84 14.58 0.18
N ASP A 13 -1.83 15.19 1.37
CA ASP A 13 -3.02 15.80 1.95
C ASP A 13 -3.31 17.16 1.29
N ARG A 14 -4.57 17.36 0.89
CA ARG A 14 -5.07 18.61 0.30
C ARG A 14 -6.19 19.23 1.11
N SER A 15 -6.42 18.72 2.31
CA SER A 15 -7.38 19.27 3.27
C SER A 15 -6.95 20.69 3.64
N SER A 16 -7.91 21.52 4.05
CA SER A 16 -7.57 22.83 4.61
C SER A 16 -6.66 22.68 5.84
N PRO A 17 -5.84 23.68 6.19
CA PRO A 17 -4.95 23.57 7.36
C PRO A 17 -5.66 23.18 8.66
N ARG A 18 -6.88 23.71 8.87
CA ARG A 18 -7.70 23.38 10.03
C ARG A 18 -8.12 21.91 10.04
N GLU A 19 -8.63 21.42 8.92
CA GLU A 19 -9.07 20.03 8.78
C GLU A 19 -7.90 19.04 8.89
N TRP A 20 -6.73 19.40 8.33
CA TRP A 20 -5.51 18.61 8.49
C TRP A 20 -5.08 18.50 9.97
N ILE A 21 -5.13 19.61 10.71
CA ILE A 21 -4.87 19.61 12.16
C ILE A 21 -5.89 18.75 12.91
N GLU A 22 -7.18 18.90 12.62
CA GLU A 22 -8.26 18.11 13.24
C GLU A 22 -8.11 16.61 12.96
N ARG A 23 -7.56 16.23 11.80
CA ARG A 23 -7.26 14.86 11.39
C ARG A 23 -5.92 14.33 11.93
N GLY A 24 -5.28 15.05 12.85
CA GLY A 24 -4.06 14.61 13.54
C GLY A 24 -2.75 15.04 12.89
N ALA A 25 -2.79 16.02 11.98
CA ALA A 25 -1.61 16.68 11.42
C ALA A 25 -0.55 15.73 10.84
N THR A 26 -0.99 14.66 10.17
CA THR A 26 -0.09 13.63 9.65
C THR A 26 0.81 14.16 8.54
N THR A 27 2.07 13.73 8.59
CA THR A 27 3.05 13.96 7.54
C THR A 27 2.73 13.10 6.31
N VAL A 28 3.29 13.51 5.16
CA VAL A 28 3.16 12.74 3.92
C VAL A 28 3.77 11.33 4.04
N VAL A 29 4.81 11.16 4.86
CA VAL A 29 5.46 9.85 5.07
C VAL A 29 4.57 8.92 5.89
N GLU A 30 3.94 9.42 6.96
CA GLU A 30 3.00 8.63 7.77
C GLU A 30 1.81 8.15 6.92
N ARG A 31 1.29 9.02 6.06
CA ARG A 31 0.23 8.65 5.10
C ARG A 31 0.71 7.59 4.10
N ALA A 32 1.96 7.69 3.62
CA ALA A 32 2.54 6.69 2.71
C ALA A 32 2.70 5.32 3.38
N ILE A 33 3.13 5.30 4.65
CA ILE A 33 3.26 4.06 5.45
C ILE A 33 1.89 3.41 5.59
N GLY A 34 0.87 4.16 6.01
CA GLY A 34 -0.49 3.62 6.16
C GLY A 34 -1.06 3.04 4.86
N LEU A 35 -0.84 3.72 3.73
CA LEU A 35 -1.24 3.20 2.42
C LEU A 35 -0.47 1.91 2.05
N THR A 36 0.83 1.87 2.33
CA THR A 36 1.68 0.71 2.05
C THR A 36 1.21 -0.51 2.85
N GLU A 37 0.99 -0.35 4.15
CA GLU A 37 0.49 -1.41 5.02
C GLU A 37 -0.88 -1.93 4.56
N ASP A 38 -1.76 -1.03 4.15
CA ASP A 38 -3.08 -1.38 3.66
C ASP A 38 -3.04 -2.14 2.32
N ILE A 39 -2.19 -1.73 1.37
CA ILE A 39 -1.97 -2.46 0.11
C ILE A 39 -1.41 -3.85 0.40
N LEU A 40 -0.37 -3.96 1.23
CA LEU A 40 0.25 -5.25 1.58
C LEU A 40 -0.71 -6.18 2.33
N ARG A 41 -1.65 -5.62 3.09
CA ARG A 41 -2.70 -6.39 3.78
C ARG A 41 -3.75 -6.92 2.81
N ARG A 42 -4.28 -6.07 1.92
CA ARG A 42 -5.48 -6.38 1.12
C ARG A 42 -5.19 -7.00 -0.25
N HIS A 43 -4.02 -6.73 -0.84
CA HIS A 43 -3.73 -7.13 -2.21
C HIS A 43 -2.78 -8.34 -2.26
N ARG A 44 -3.34 -9.55 -2.10
CA ARG A 44 -2.60 -10.83 -2.15
C ARG A 44 -3.02 -11.72 -3.34
N PRO A 45 -2.69 -11.34 -4.58
CA PRO A 45 -3.03 -12.14 -5.75
C PRO A 45 -2.25 -13.46 -5.80
N ARG A 46 -2.87 -14.52 -6.34
CA ARG A 46 -2.22 -15.82 -6.63
C ARG A 46 -1.93 -15.92 -8.13
N TYR A 47 -0.77 -15.44 -8.54
CA TYR A 47 -0.35 -15.50 -9.95
C TYR A 47 0.39 -16.79 -10.33
N ILE A 48 0.97 -17.47 -9.34
CA ILE A 48 1.76 -18.70 -9.52
C ILE A 48 1.28 -19.78 -8.57
N GLU A 49 1.51 -21.04 -8.93
CA GLU A 49 1.20 -22.17 -8.08
C GLU A 49 2.02 -22.14 -6.77
N ARG A 50 1.41 -22.60 -5.67
CA ARG A 50 2.02 -22.62 -4.33
C ARG A 50 3.40 -23.29 -4.31
N ARG A 51 3.56 -24.40 -5.03
CA ARG A 51 4.84 -25.12 -5.13
C ARG A 51 5.95 -24.26 -5.73
N ILE A 52 5.62 -23.44 -6.72
CA ILE A 52 6.59 -22.54 -7.39
C ILE A 52 6.93 -21.37 -6.46
N ASP A 53 5.93 -20.79 -5.78
CA ASP A 53 6.14 -19.72 -4.78
C ASP A 53 7.05 -20.19 -3.63
N GLU A 54 6.84 -21.41 -3.12
CA GLU A 54 7.68 -22.03 -2.09
C GLU A 54 9.14 -22.20 -2.56
N GLU A 55 9.38 -22.65 -3.80
CA GLU A 55 10.74 -22.77 -4.36
C GLU A 55 11.44 -21.41 -4.47
N ILE A 56 10.73 -20.39 -4.95
CA ILE A 56 11.27 -19.03 -5.07
C ILE A 56 11.66 -18.47 -3.70
N ARG A 57 10.80 -18.66 -2.69
CA ARG A 57 11.05 -18.21 -1.30
C ARG A 57 12.20 -18.93 -0.62
N ARG A 58 12.58 -20.14 -1.05
CA ARG A 58 13.80 -20.81 -0.57
C ARG A 58 15.08 -20.11 -1.02
N HIS A 59 15.04 -19.49 -2.19
CA HIS A 59 16.22 -18.90 -2.83
C HIS A 59 16.34 -17.39 -2.60
N LEU A 60 15.23 -16.71 -2.28
CA LEU A 60 15.16 -15.26 -2.13
C LEU A 60 14.69 -14.86 -0.72
N PRO A 61 15.23 -13.77 -0.14
CA PRO A 61 14.83 -13.28 1.19
C PRO A 61 13.48 -12.55 1.16
N ILE A 62 12.41 -13.22 0.73
CA ILE A 62 11.06 -12.66 0.65
C ILE A 62 10.49 -12.54 2.07
N ARG A 63 10.29 -11.29 2.51
CA ARG A 63 9.78 -10.97 3.86
C ARG A 63 8.25 -10.96 3.97
N LEU A 64 7.56 -10.93 2.83
CA LEU A 64 6.10 -10.99 2.82
C LEU A 64 5.64 -12.40 3.19
N PRO A 65 4.52 -12.57 3.92
CA PRO A 65 3.97 -13.89 4.20
C PRO A 65 3.54 -14.60 2.90
N PRO A 66 3.49 -15.94 2.88
CA PRO A 66 2.81 -16.68 1.82
C PRO A 66 1.36 -16.23 1.66
N VAL A 67 0.84 -16.25 0.44
CA VAL A 67 -0.53 -15.80 0.15
C VAL A 67 -1.56 -16.60 0.97
N ASP A 68 -1.28 -17.87 1.23
CA ASP A 68 -2.16 -18.80 1.95
C ASP A 68 -1.96 -18.80 3.47
N ALA A 69 -0.98 -18.05 4.00
CA ALA A 69 -0.69 -17.99 5.43
C ALA A 69 -1.66 -17.10 6.24
N GLY A 70 -2.79 -16.70 5.64
CA GLY A 70 -3.80 -15.82 6.24
C GLY A 70 -5.23 -16.37 6.12
N GLY A 71 -5.39 -17.69 6.10
CA GLY A 71 -6.69 -18.34 6.08
C GLY A 71 -7.11 -18.86 7.44
N GLU A 72 -7.62 -17.96 8.30
CA GLU A 72 -8.74 -18.14 9.24
C GLU A 72 -9.51 -16.82 9.33
#